data_AF-A0A8C0V8V3-F1
#
_entry.id   AF-A0A8C0V8V3-F1
#
_cell.length_a   1.000
_cell.length_b   1.000
_cell.length_c   1.000
_cell.angle_alpha   90.00
_cell.angle_beta   90.00
_cell.angle_gamma   90.00
#
_symmetry.space_group_name_H-M   'P 1'
#
loop_
_entity.id
_entity.type
_entity.pdbx_description
1 polymer ?
#
loop_
_entity_poly.entity_id
_entity_poly.type
_entity_poly.pdbx_seq_one_letter_code
_entity_poly.pdbx_strand_id
1 'polypeptide(L)'
;MEKTLNRIHPVSDPEATYFLQVSWEKDLGTGFGLLLSDCRCAWTGTVFEADISREAADIEMDREKYVEELRKALIAGEESAGRYNFVISRDEQNKACHFSYERNLKDGSFRLGSLKLQEVPSPAEVVKELLVYCLDRLGKLQAKTEHLQRENEKLLSNCSDAEKRLEKCVEAKEELEADLYSKFVLVLNEKKAKIRSLQKLLSEAKESAVDAKCARDSVATAQMVIKRESNYDASTDEESENPARASLPSALERRDSSLLGSPDIVDPAPRRKRRQRTAKPAGTGAKVAAYEAEQENFSLRCSPVPHSKLKKNMLS
;
A
#
# COMPACT_ATOMS: atom_id res chain seq x y z
N MET A 1 5.62 9.24 -31.08
CA MET A 1 4.53 8.56 -31.82
C MET A 1 4.35 7.18 -31.23
N GLU A 2 3.24 6.98 -30.53
CA GLU A 2 2.80 5.71 -29.97
C GLU A 2 1.89 5.00 -30.97
N LYS A 3 1.84 3.67 -30.89
CA LYS A 3 0.98 2.83 -31.73
C LYS A 3 0.44 1.65 -30.93
N THR A 4 -0.76 1.20 -31.26
CA THR A 4 -1.31 -0.08 -30.79
C THR A 4 -1.86 -0.86 -31.95
N LEU A 5 -1.83 -2.18 -31.84
CA LEU A 5 -2.39 -3.11 -32.80
C LEU A 5 -3.36 -4.03 -32.07
N ASN A 6 -4.62 -3.96 -32.46
CA ASN A 6 -5.71 -4.71 -31.86
C ASN A 6 -6.35 -5.63 -32.89
N ARG A 7 -6.70 -6.84 -32.46
CA ARG A 7 -7.52 -7.77 -33.24
C ARG A 7 -8.98 -7.46 -32.97
N ILE A 8 -9.76 -7.27 -34.03
CA ILE A 8 -11.20 -6.97 -33.95
C ILE A 8 -12.00 -7.91 -34.86
N HIS A 9 -13.28 -8.10 -34.51
CA HIS A 9 -14.24 -8.89 -35.28
C HIS A 9 -15.43 -8.00 -35.63
N PRO A 10 -15.76 -7.82 -36.92
CA PRO A 10 -16.91 -7.05 -37.33
C PRO A 10 -18.22 -7.73 -36.90
N VAL A 11 -19.24 -6.94 -36.55
CA VAL A 11 -20.58 -7.46 -36.24
C VAL A 11 -21.23 -8.14 -37.45
N SER A 12 -20.95 -7.63 -38.66
CA SER A 12 -21.50 -8.18 -39.91
C SER A 12 -20.96 -9.56 -40.27
N ASP A 13 -19.74 -9.88 -39.82
CA ASP A 13 -19.09 -11.16 -40.07
C ASP A 13 -18.18 -11.51 -38.88
N PRO A 14 -18.71 -12.21 -37.87
CA PRO A 14 -17.97 -12.54 -36.64
C PRO A 14 -16.79 -13.49 -36.85
N GLU A 15 -16.80 -14.28 -37.93
CA GLU A 15 -15.72 -15.21 -38.26
C GLU A 15 -14.54 -14.48 -38.92
N ALA A 16 -14.80 -13.34 -39.57
CA ALA A 16 -13.75 -12.52 -40.14
C ALA A 16 -12.91 -11.83 -39.07
N THR A 17 -11.59 -11.98 -39.17
CA THR A 17 -10.64 -11.29 -38.31
C THR A 17 -10.03 -10.10 -39.03
N TYR A 18 -10.07 -8.93 -38.38
CA TYR A 18 -9.38 -7.74 -38.83
C TYR A 18 -8.35 -7.28 -37.79
N PHE A 19 -7.33 -6.60 -38.27
CA PHE A 19 -6.31 -5.96 -37.48
C PHE A 19 -6.45 -4.45 -37.59
N LEU A 20 -6.65 -3.82 -36.45
CA LEU A 20 -6.79 -2.38 -36.28
C LEU A 20 -5.52 -1.83 -35.64
N GLN A 21 -4.74 -1.08 -36.41
CA GLN A 21 -3.64 -0.28 -35.87
C GLN A 21 -4.11 1.16 -35.66
N VAL A 22 -3.83 1.69 -34.48
CA VAL A 22 -4.07 3.09 -34.12
C VAL A 22 -2.74 3.72 -33.77
N SER A 23 -2.49 4.92 -34.27
CA SER A 23 -1.24 5.66 -34.04
C SER A 23 -1.53 7.10 -33.65
N TRP A 24 -0.85 7.59 -32.61
CA TRP A 24 -1.02 8.94 -32.09
C TRP A 24 0.31 9.51 -31.62
N GLU A 25 0.38 10.82 -31.39
CA GLU A 25 1.62 11.46 -30.96
C GLU A 25 1.77 11.49 -29.44
N LYS A 26 0.97 12.32 -28.76
CA LYS A 26 0.98 12.51 -27.30
C LYS A 26 -0.35 12.10 -26.69
N ASP A 27 -1.44 12.63 -27.27
CA ASP A 27 -2.79 12.37 -26.81
C ASP A 27 -3.69 12.05 -28.00
N LEU A 28 -4.60 11.10 -27.80
CA LEU A 28 -5.58 10.70 -28.80
C LEU A 28 -6.50 11.86 -29.18
N GLY A 29 -6.75 12.80 -28.25
CA GLY A 29 -7.55 14.01 -28.47
C GLY A 29 -6.93 15.03 -29.43
N THR A 30 -5.63 14.91 -29.75
CA THR A 30 -4.94 15.77 -30.74
C THR A 30 -5.03 15.24 -32.18
N GLY A 31 -5.61 14.05 -32.35
CA GLY A 31 -5.71 13.37 -33.62
C GLY A 31 -4.95 12.05 -33.64
N PHE A 32 -5.34 11.18 -34.56
CA PHE A 32 -4.77 9.84 -34.69
C PHE A 32 -4.88 9.31 -36.12
N GLY A 33 -3.91 8.48 -36.49
CA GLY A 33 -3.95 7.67 -37.71
C GLY A 33 -4.55 6.30 -37.42
N LEU A 34 -5.42 5.85 -38.29
CA LEU A 34 -6.08 4.54 -38.24
C LEU A 34 -5.68 3.73 -39.48
N LEU A 35 -5.37 2.46 -39.27
CA LEU A 35 -5.08 1.50 -40.31
C LEU A 35 -5.83 0.20 -40.00
N LEU A 36 -6.65 -0.24 -40.96
CA LEU A 36 -7.44 -1.46 -40.87
C LEU A 36 -6.96 -2.45 -41.94
N SER A 37 -6.77 -3.71 -41.59
CA SER A 37 -6.39 -4.76 -42.55
C SER A 37 -7.01 -6.11 -42.22
N ASP A 38 -7.38 -6.85 -43.26
CA ASP A 38 -7.79 -8.26 -43.19
C ASP A 38 -6.65 -9.20 -43.67
N CYS A 39 -5.42 -8.69 -43.69
CA CYS A 39 -4.22 -9.32 -44.27
C CYS A 39 -4.22 -9.52 -45.80
N ARG A 40 -5.29 -9.13 -46.51
CA ARG A 40 -5.36 -9.18 -47.99
C ARG A 40 -5.39 -7.77 -48.57
N CYS A 41 -6.24 -6.93 -47.99
CA CYS A 41 -6.41 -5.53 -48.26
C CYS A 41 -6.03 -4.72 -47.01
N ALA A 42 -5.78 -3.44 -47.22
CA ALA A 42 -5.53 -2.50 -46.13
C ALA A 42 -6.17 -1.16 -46.44
N TRP A 43 -6.71 -0.50 -45.43
CA TRP A 43 -7.30 0.83 -45.54
C TRP A 43 -6.78 1.73 -44.45
N THR A 44 -6.54 3.00 -44.78
CA THR A 44 -6.02 3.98 -43.83
C THR A 44 -6.88 5.24 -43.80
N GLY A 45 -6.89 5.90 -42.65
CA GLY A 45 -7.54 7.17 -42.43
C GLY A 45 -6.82 7.96 -41.35
N THR A 46 -7.04 9.26 -41.34
CA THR A 46 -6.52 10.16 -40.29
C THR A 46 -7.69 10.95 -39.73
N VAL A 47 -7.70 11.11 -38.41
CA VAL A 47 -8.65 11.94 -37.68
C VAL A 47 -7.90 13.10 -37.08
N PHE A 48 -8.37 14.32 -37.33
CA PHE A 48 -7.77 15.53 -36.77
C PHE A 48 -8.46 15.93 -35.46
N GLU A 49 -7.77 16.72 -34.62
CA GLU A 49 -8.33 17.26 -33.37
C GLU A 49 -9.69 17.97 -33.55
N ALA A 50 -9.84 18.70 -34.66
CA ALA A 50 -11.09 19.39 -34.98
C ALA A 50 -12.25 18.40 -35.22
N ASP A 51 -11.97 17.25 -35.84
CA ASP A 51 -12.98 16.22 -36.09
C ASP A 51 -13.41 15.54 -34.80
N ILE A 52 -12.46 15.28 -33.89
CA ILE A 52 -12.74 14.72 -32.56
C ILE A 52 -13.63 15.67 -31.76
N SER A 53 -13.30 16.96 -31.77
CA SER A 53 -14.04 17.98 -31.03
C SER A 53 -15.45 18.17 -31.60
N ARG A 54 -15.60 18.10 -32.93
CA ARG A 54 -16.89 18.15 -33.61
C ARG A 54 -17.74 16.93 -33.29
N GLU A 55 -17.19 15.72 -33.42
CA GLU A 55 -17.92 14.48 -33.15
C GLU A 55 -18.37 14.38 -31.68
N ALA A 56 -17.52 14.84 -30.74
CA ALA A 56 -17.90 14.92 -29.33
C ALA A 56 -19.11 15.86 -29.11
N ALA A 57 -19.13 17.01 -29.79
CA ALA A 57 -20.24 17.96 -29.73
C ALA A 57 -21.52 17.39 -30.39
N ASP A 58 -21.38 16.73 -31.53
CA ASP A 58 -22.51 16.12 -32.27
C ASP A 58 -23.18 14.99 -31.48
N ILE A 59 -22.41 14.29 -30.62
CA ILE A 59 -22.91 13.23 -29.72
C ILE A 59 -23.31 13.81 -28.34
N GLU A 60 -23.22 15.12 -28.13
CA GLU A 60 -23.53 15.81 -26.86
C GLU A 60 -22.75 15.24 -25.66
N MET A 61 -21.47 14.91 -25.85
CA MET A 61 -20.59 14.40 -24.80
C MET A 61 -19.39 15.33 -24.57
N ASP A 62 -18.98 15.48 -23.30
CA ASP A 62 -17.77 16.22 -22.95
C ASP A 62 -16.57 15.67 -23.73
N ARG A 63 -15.75 16.56 -24.29
CA ARG A 63 -14.62 16.19 -25.15
C ARG A 63 -13.67 15.21 -24.47
N GLU A 64 -13.34 15.46 -23.20
CA GLU A 64 -12.44 14.62 -22.43
C GLU A 64 -13.02 13.20 -22.25
N LYS A 65 -14.32 13.11 -21.95
CA LYS A 65 -15.03 11.82 -21.86
C LYS A 65 -15.09 11.11 -23.21
N TYR A 66 -15.28 11.85 -24.31
CA TYR A 66 -15.23 11.28 -25.66
C TYR A 66 -13.86 10.66 -25.96
N VAL A 67 -12.77 11.37 -25.64
CA VAL A 67 -11.41 10.85 -25.81
C VAL A 67 -11.16 9.60 -24.95
N GLU A 68 -11.68 9.54 -23.73
CA GLU A 68 -11.63 8.32 -22.90
C GLU A 68 -12.38 7.15 -23.53
N GLU A 69 -13.56 7.39 -24.10
CA GLU A 69 -14.33 6.36 -24.81
C GLU A 69 -13.61 5.90 -26.09
N LEU A 70 -12.95 6.80 -26.83
CA LEU A 70 -12.09 6.43 -27.94
C LEU A 70 -10.92 5.55 -27.50
N ARG A 71 -10.27 5.88 -26.37
CA ARG A 71 -9.19 5.07 -25.80
C ARG A 71 -9.68 3.66 -25.45
N LYS A 72 -10.86 3.54 -24.84
CA LYS A 72 -11.45 2.24 -24.51
C LYS A 72 -11.81 1.45 -25.76
N ALA A 73 -12.46 2.08 -26.74
CA ALA A 73 -12.91 1.42 -27.96
C ALA A 73 -11.77 0.99 -28.89
N LEU A 74 -10.77 1.86 -29.09
CA LEU A 74 -9.77 1.69 -30.15
C LEU A 74 -8.43 1.17 -29.63
N ILE A 75 -8.11 1.37 -28.34
CA ILE A 75 -6.79 1.04 -27.75
C ILE A 75 -6.88 -0.09 -26.73
N ALA A 76 -7.84 -0.08 -25.80
CA ALA A 76 -7.87 -0.99 -24.64
C ALA A 76 -8.06 -2.48 -24.99
N GLY A 77 -8.35 -2.80 -26.25
CA GLY A 77 -8.33 -4.17 -26.76
C GLY A 77 -9.26 -5.11 -25.96
N GLU A 78 -8.71 -6.22 -25.49
CA GLU A 78 -9.47 -7.29 -24.82
C GLU A 78 -10.10 -6.87 -23.48
N GLU A 79 -9.57 -5.84 -22.82
CA GLU A 79 -10.15 -5.28 -21.58
C GLU A 79 -11.55 -4.67 -21.80
N SER A 80 -11.89 -4.40 -23.07
CA SER A 80 -13.16 -3.81 -23.50
C SER A 80 -14.04 -4.78 -24.30
N ALA A 81 -13.73 -6.09 -24.27
CA ALA A 81 -14.47 -7.12 -25.00
C ALA A 81 -15.98 -7.08 -24.67
N GLY A 82 -16.81 -7.08 -25.72
CA GLY A 82 -18.26 -7.04 -25.62
C GLY A 82 -18.86 -5.66 -25.28
N ARG A 83 -18.04 -4.65 -24.97
CA ARG A 83 -18.51 -3.26 -24.73
C ARG A 83 -18.59 -2.42 -25.99
N TYR A 84 -17.83 -2.78 -27.03
CA TYR A 84 -17.81 -2.06 -28.28
C TYR A 84 -18.01 -3.02 -29.46
N ASN A 85 -18.73 -2.54 -30.46
CA ASN A 85 -19.03 -3.23 -31.70
C ASN A 85 -18.31 -2.51 -32.84
N PHE A 86 -17.75 -3.28 -33.77
CA PHE A 86 -17.12 -2.73 -34.96
C PHE A 86 -17.95 -3.12 -36.19
N VAL A 87 -18.26 -2.14 -37.03
CA VAL A 87 -18.99 -2.36 -38.28
C VAL A 87 -18.08 -1.93 -39.42
N ILE A 88 -17.90 -2.83 -40.39
CA ILE A 88 -17.00 -2.66 -41.52
C ILE A 88 -17.80 -2.92 -42.78
N SER A 89 -17.91 -1.92 -43.65
CA SER A 89 -18.53 -2.06 -44.96
C SER A 89 -17.57 -1.59 -46.06
N ARG A 90 -17.33 -2.46 -47.03
CA ARG A 90 -16.42 -2.22 -48.15
C ARG A 90 -17.21 -1.68 -49.34
N ASP A 91 -16.74 -0.58 -49.92
CA ASP A 91 -17.23 -0.03 -51.17
C ASP A 91 -16.21 -0.36 -52.27
N GLU A 92 -16.49 -1.41 -53.04
CA GLU A 92 -15.63 -1.89 -54.13
C GLU A 92 -15.50 -0.87 -55.28
N GLN A 93 -16.50 -0.02 -55.48
CA GLN A 93 -16.51 0.95 -56.58
C GLN A 93 -15.59 2.15 -56.26
N ASN A 94 -15.68 2.66 -55.04
CA ASN A 94 -14.88 3.81 -54.61
C ASN A 94 -13.56 3.43 -53.93
N LYS A 95 -13.22 2.14 -53.87
CA LYS A 95 -12.02 1.64 -53.17
C LYS A 95 -11.90 2.20 -51.75
N ALA A 96 -13.03 2.27 -51.07
CA ALA A 96 -13.16 2.87 -49.76
C ALA A 96 -13.74 1.86 -48.78
N CYS A 97 -13.39 1.99 -47.51
CA CYS A 97 -13.93 1.19 -46.44
C CYS A 97 -14.58 2.11 -45.40
N HIS A 98 -15.87 1.93 -45.16
CA HIS A 98 -16.57 2.59 -44.07
C HIS A 98 -16.36 1.78 -42.80
N PHE A 99 -15.71 2.39 -41.83
CA PHE A 99 -15.44 1.82 -40.52
C PHE A 99 -16.21 2.62 -39.46
N SER A 100 -17.04 1.95 -38.67
CA SER A 100 -17.69 2.57 -37.51
C SER A 100 -17.52 1.73 -36.27
N TYR A 101 -17.45 2.41 -35.14
CA TYR A 101 -17.36 1.79 -33.82
C TYR A 101 -18.52 2.29 -32.97
N GLU A 102 -19.20 1.34 -32.36
CA GLU A 102 -20.40 1.57 -31.56
C GLU A 102 -20.13 1.12 -30.13
N ARG A 103 -20.78 1.78 -29.18
CA ARG A 103 -20.76 1.38 -27.78
C ARG A 103 -22.03 0.60 -27.46
N ASN A 104 -21.84 -0.57 -26.86
CA ASN A 104 -22.92 -1.43 -26.38
C ASN A 104 -23.44 -0.93 -25.03
N LEU A 105 -24.75 -0.83 -24.93
CA LEU A 105 -25.53 -0.56 -23.73
C LEU A 105 -26.43 -1.78 -23.45
N LYS A 106 -27.16 -1.77 -22.33
CA LYS A 106 -28.03 -2.89 -21.95
C LYS A 106 -29.18 -3.12 -22.94
N ASP A 107 -29.66 -2.05 -23.58
CA ASP A 107 -30.89 -2.06 -24.39
C ASP A 107 -30.62 -1.73 -25.87
N GLY A 108 -29.35 -1.75 -26.31
CA GLY A 108 -28.96 -1.45 -27.70
C GLY A 108 -27.50 -1.01 -27.82
N SER A 109 -27.08 -0.59 -29.01
CA SER A 109 -25.81 0.09 -29.25
C SER A 109 -26.04 1.50 -29.79
N PHE A 110 -25.09 2.40 -29.56
CA PHE A 110 -25.06 3.70 -30.22
C PHE A 110 -23.72 3.93 -30.89
N ARG A 111 -23.74 4.61 -32.04
CA ARG A 111 -22.54 4.92 -32.80
C ARG A 111 -21.71 5.97 -32.08
N LEU A 112 -20.47 5.61 -31.73
CA LEU A 112 -19.51 6.51 -31.09
C LEU A 112 -18.67 7.27 -32.13
N GLY A 113 -18.51 6.71 -33.33
CA GLY A 113 -17.90 7.43 -34.44
C GLY A 113 -17.84 6.58 -35.71
N SER A 114 -17.51 7.24 -36.81
CA SER A 114 -17.33 6.59 -38.11
C SER A 114 -16.29 7.30 -38.96
N LEU A 115 -15.56 6.52 -39.76
CA LEU A 115 -14.51 7.00 -40.65
C LEU A 115 -14.67 6.36 -42.01
N LYS A 116 -14.44 7.15 -43.06
CA LYS A 116 -14.23 6.65 -44.41
C LYS A 116 -12.73 6.46 -44.64
N LEU A 117 -12.29 5.22 -44.69
CA LEU A 117 -10.90 4.83 -44.90
C LEU A 117 -10.63 4.64 -46.40
N GLN A 118 -9.43 5.00 -46.84
CA GLN A 118 -8.99 4.85 -48.23
C GLN A 118 -8.14 3.59 -48.38
N GLU A 119 -8.35 2.85 -49.48
CA GLU A 119 -7.55 1.65 -49.77
C GLU A 119 -6.07 2.00 -50.00
N VAL A 120 -5.19 1.19 -49.41
CA VAL A 120 -3.75 1.31 -49.55
C VAL A 120 -3.30 0.49 -50.78
N PRO A 121 -2.50 1.06 -51.69
CA PRO A 121 -2.13 0.39 -52.94
C PRO A 121 -1.25 -0.85 -52.77
N SER A 122 -0.47 -0.94 -51.69
CA SER A 122 0.37 -2.09 -51.37
C SER A 122 0.04 -2.66 -49.98
N PRO A 123 -0.99 -3.52 -49.87
CA PRO A 123 -1.35 -4.17 -48.61
C PRO A 123 -0.23 -5.07 -48.06
N ALA A 124 0.60 -5.65 -48.94
CA ALA A 124 1.69 -6.52 -48.54
C ALA A 124 2.75 -5.79 -47.70
N GLU A 125 3.11 -4.56 -48.07
CA GLU A 125 4.06 -3.75 -47.28
C GLU A 125 3.45 -3.35 -45.93
N VAL A 126 2.15 -3.03 -45.90
CA VAL A 126 1.44 -2.75 -44.65
C VAL A 126 1.49 -3.96 -43.70
N VAL A 127 1.15 -5.16 -44.19
CA VAL A 127 1.18 -6.38 -43.37
C VAL A 127 2.60 -6.68 -42.91
N LYS A 128 3.62 -6.48 -43.76
CA LYS A 128 5.02 -6.61 -43.38
C LYS A 128 5.42 -5.63 -42.27
N GLU A 129 5.04 -4.36 -42.36
CA GLU A 129 5.28 -3.37 -41.30
C GLU A 129 4.58 -3.75 -39.99
N LEU A 130 3.33 -4.23 -40.05
CA LEU A 130 2.60 -4.73 -38.88
C LEU A 130 3.32 -5.90 -38.22
N LEU A 131 3.82 -6.86 -39.00
CA LEU A 131 4.57 -8.00 -38.50
C LEU A 131 5.90 -7.57 -37.87
N VAL A 132 6.65 -6.67 -38.52
CA VAL A 132 7.89 -6.09 -37.96
C VAL A 132 7.60 -5.41 -36.62
N TYR A 133 6.54 -4.59 -36.54
CA TYR A 133 6.11 -3.96 -35.30
C TYR A 133 5.81 -4.98 -34.19
N CYS A 134 5.09 -6.06 -34.51
CA CYS A 134 4.80 -7.13 -33.57
C CYS A 134 6.07 -7.83 -33.06
N LEU A 135 7.01 -8.13 -33.96
CA LEU A 135 8.28 -8.78 -33.61
C LEU A 135 9.15 -7.89 -32.72
N ASP A 136 9.25 -6.59 -33.05
CA ASP A 136 9.98 -5.62 -32.25
C ASP A 136 9.37 -5.46 -30.86
N ARG A 137 8.03 -5.39 -30.78
CA ARG A 137 7.31 -5.30 -29.50
C ARG A 137 7.50 -6.57 -28.67
N LEU A 138 7.44 -7.74 -29.30
CA LEU A 138 7.70 -9.03 -28.65
C LEU A 138 9.13 -9.08 -28.08
N GLY A 139 10.13 -8.69 -28.86
CA GLY A 139 11.53 -8.66 -28.41
C GLY A 139 11.74 -7.72 -27.22
N LYS A 140 11.15 -6.51 -27.26
CA LYS A 140 11.19 -5.56 -26.13
C LYS A 140 10.52 -6.11 -24.87
N LEU A 141 9.36 -6.75 -25.02
CA LEU A 141 8.64 -7.37 -23.90
C LEU A 141 9.44 -8.54 -23.32
N GLN A 142 10.02 -9.39 -24.15
CA GLN A 142 10.87 -10.50 -23.71
C GLN A 142 12.08 -9.99 -22.92
N ALA A 143 12.82 -9.01 -23.43
CA ALA A 143 13.96 -8.41 -22.74
C ALA A 143 13.56 -7.80 -21.38
N LYS A 144 12.38 -7.15 -21.32
CA LYS A 144 11.83 -6.60 -20.07
C LYS A 144 11.48 -7.71 -19.08
N THR A 145 10.84 -8.79 -19.54
CA THR A 145 10.50 -9.95 -18.69
C THR A 145 11.76 -10.61 -18.13
N GLU A 146 12.76 -10.88 -18.97
CA GLU A 146 14.05 -11.44 -18.52
C GLU A 146 14.77 -10.52 -17.53
N HIS A 147 14.70 -9.21 -17.75
CA HIS A 147 15.26 -8.24 -16.80
C HIS A 147 14.54 -8.23 -15.46
N LEU A 148 13.21 -8.17 -15.47
CA LEU A 148 12.40 -8.21 -14.25
C LEU A 148 12.58 -9.54 -13.51
N GLN A 149 12.72 -10.64 -14.23
CA GLN A 149 12.98 -11.95 -13.63
C GLN A 149 14.34 -11.98 -12.92
N ARG A 150 15.39 -11.46 -13.55
CA ARG A 150 16.72 -11.34 -12.92
C ARG A 150 16.71 -10.47 -11.67
N GLU A 151 16.02 -9.32 -11.72
CA GLU A 151 15.90 -8.46 -10.54
C GLU A 151 15.07 -9.12 -9.43
N ASN A 152 14.03 -9.88 -9.77
CA ASN A 152 13.25 -10.64 -8.79
C ASN A 152 14.10 -11.72 -8.10
N GLU A 153 14.84 -12.53 -8.87
CA GLU A 153 15.76 -13.55 -8.32
C GLU A 153 16.83 -12.93 -7.40
N LYS A 154 17.39 -11.80 -7.81
CA LYS A 154 18.35 -11.03 -7.00
C LYS A 154 17.72 -10.51 -5.70
N LEU A 155 16.51 -9.95 -5.77
CA LEU A 155 15.79 -9.48 -4.58
C LEU A 155 15.47 -10.64 -3.63
N LEU A 156 15.04 -11.78 -4.15
CA LEU A 156 14.79 -12.99 -3.34
C LEU A 156 16.07 -13.49 -2.65
N SER A 157 17.21 -13.53 -3.36
CA SER A 157 18.50 -13.89 -2.77
C SER A 157 18.89 -12.91 -1.66
N ASN A 158 18.77 -11.61 -1.89
CA ASN A 158 19.10 -10.59 -0.91
C ASN A 158 18.21 -10.68 0.35
N CYS A 159 16.92 -10.93 0.17
CA CYS A 159 15.99 -11.14 1.28
C CYS A 159 16.39 -12.38 2.09
N SER A 160 16.68 -13.52 1.44
CA SER A 160 17.13 -14.73 2.13
C SER A 160 18.44 -14.51 2.89
N ASP A 161 19.40 -13.77 2.31
CA ASP A 161 20.66 -13.47 2.98
C ASP A 161 20.48 -12.52 4.18
N ALA A 162 19.58 -11.54 4.07
CA ALA A 162 19.22 -10.66 5.18
C ALA A 162 18.54 -11.45 6.32
N GLU A 163 17.62 -12.36 5.98
CA GLU A 163 16.95 -13.24 6.93
C GLU A 163 17.95 -14.12 7.70
N LYS A 164 18.90 -14.76 7.00
CA LYS A 164 19.96 -15.55 7.64
C LYS A 164 20.85 -14.73 8.56
N ARG A 165 21.14 -13.47 8.20
CA ARG A 165 21.92 -12.55 9.05
C ARG A 165 21.13 -12.14 10.29
N LEU A 166 19.83 -11.94 10.15
CA LEU A 166 18.94 -11.63 11.25
C LEU A 166 18.86 -12.80 12.23
N GLU A 167 18.67 -14.02 11.74
CA GLU A 167 18.64 -15.23 12.56
C GLU A 167 19.91 -15.37 13.41
N LYS A 168 21.09 -15.25 12.79
CA LYS A 168 22.37 -15.25 13.52
C LYS A 168 22.49 -14.13 14.54
N CYS A 169 21.96 -12.95 14.23
CA CYS A 169 21.97 -11.82 15.17
C CYS A 169 21.07 -12.09 16.37
N VAL A 170 19.92 -12.75 16.16
CA VAL A 170 19.01 -13.15 17.24
C VAL A 170 19.67 -14.21 18.11
N GLU A 171 20.27 -15.24 17.52
CA GLU A 171 21.00 -16.28 18.26
C GLU A 171 22.12 -15.68 19.12
N ALA A 172 22.96 -14.81 18.53
CA ALA A 172 24.05 -14.15 19.26
C ALA A 172 23.54 -13.23 20.38
N LYS A 173 22.39 -12.56 20.17
CA LYS A 173 21.74 -11.74 21.18
C LYS A 173 21.24 -12.61 22.34
N GLU A 174 20.59 -13.73 22.05
CA GLU A 174 20.07 -14.65 23.06
C GLU A 174 21.20 -15.28 23.88
N GLU A 175 22.32 -15.68 23.25
CA GLU A 175 23.50 -16.18 23.94
C GLU A 175 24.10 -15.12 24.87
N LEU A 176 24.24 -13.88 24.39
CA LEU A 176 24.74 -12.77 25.19
C LEU A 176 23.80 -12.47 26.37
N GLU A 177 22.49 -12.47 26.16
CA GLU A 177 21.51 -12.27 27.23
C GLU A 177 21.63 -13.37 28.28
N ALA A 178 21.70 -14.64 27.88
CA ALA A 178 21.87 -15.76 28.79
C ALA A 178 23.16 -15.64 29.65
N ASP A 179 24.28 -15.27 29.03
CA ASP A 179 25.56 -15.05 29.73
C ASP A 179 25.46 -13.88 30.73
N LEU A 180 24.84 -12.76 30.31
CA LEU A 180 24.66 -11.60 31.18
C LEU A 180 23.75 -11.91 32.38
N TYR A 181 22.64 -12.62 32.15
CA TYR A 181 21.74 -13.06 33.21
C TYR A 181 22.44 -14.01 34.19
N SER A 182 23.24 -14.95 33.68
CA SER A 182 24.04 -15.87 34.52
C SER A 182 25.00 -15.11 35.43
N LYS A 183 25.77 -14.17 34.87
CA LYS A 183 26.69 -13.29 35.62
C LYS A 183 25.96 -12.43 36.65
N PHE A 184 24.80 -11.88 36.30
CA PHE A 184 23.99 -11.08 37.22
C PHE A 184 23.49 -11.89 38.43
N VAL A 185 23.07 -13.15 38.20
CA VAL A 185 22.65 -14.05 39.28
C VAL A 185 23.80 -14.34 40.25
N LEU A 186 25.02 -14.54 39.75
CA LEU A 186 26.20 -14.73 40.60
C LEU A 186 26.42 -13.53 41.53
N VAL A 187 26.44 -12.32 40.98
CA VAL A 187 26.60 -11.07 41.75
C VAL A 187 25.47 -10.90 42.77
N LEU A 188 24.22 -11.17 42.39
CA LEU A 188 23.08 -11.13 43.31
C LEU A 188 23.22 -12.13 44.44
N ASN A 189 23.69 -13.34 44.17
CA ASN A 189 23.88 -14.38 45.17
C ASN A 189 24.98 -14.02 46.17
N GLU A 190 26.10 -13.48 45.70
CA GLU A 190 27.17 -12.95 46.56
C GLU A 190 26.65 -11.82 47.45
N LYS A 191 25.92 -10.85 46.88
CA LYS A 191 25.31 -9.77 47.66
C LYS A 191 24.31 -10.30 48.69
N LYS A 192 23.44 -11.24 48.31
CA LYS A 192 22.49 -11.89 49.23
C LYS A 192 23.23 -12.65 50.35
N ALA A 193 24.32 -13.35 50.04
CA ALA A 193 25.13 -14.05 51.04
C ALA A 193 25.79 -13.07 52.01
N LYS A 194 26.33 -11.95 51.52
CA LYS A 194 26.92 -10.92 52.37
C LYS A 194 25.89 -10.27 53.30
N ILE A 195 24.69 -9.97 52.80
CA ILE A 195 23.58 -9.44 53.61
C ILE A 195 23.22 -10.44 54.72
N ARG A 196 23.04 -11.73 54.40
CA ARG A 196 22.75 -12.76 55.40
C ARG A 196 23.85 -12.89 56.47
N SER A 197 25.12 -12.83 56.06
CA SER A 197 26.26 -12.86 57.00
C SER A 197 26.26 -11.65 57.94
N LEU A 198 26.03 -10.45 57.42
CA LEU A 198 25.96 -9.23 58.24
C LEU A 198 24.76 -9.24 59.17
N GLN A 199 23.60 -9.71 58.71
CA GLN A 199 22.40 -9.87 59.54
C GLN A 199 22.65 -10.85 60.70
N LYS A 200 23.34 -11.96 60.44
CA LYS A 200 23.73 -12.93 61.47
C LYS A 200 24.68 -12.34 62.52
N LEU A 201 25.72 -11.62 62.09
CA LEU A 201 26.63 -10.93 63.02
C LEU A 201 25.90 -9.89 63.88
N LEU A 202 24.91 -9.19 63.29
CA LEU A 202 24.11 -8.19 64.00
C LEU A 202 23.18 -8.84 65.03
N SER A 203 22.54 -9.98 64.70
CA SER A 203 21.72 -10.72 65.67
C SER A 203 22.55 -11.28 66.82
N GLU A 204 23.72 -11.87 66.54
CA GLU A 204 24.64 -12.39 67.58
C GLU A 204 25.12 -11.28 68.51
N ALA A 205 25.48 -10.11 67.97
CA ALA A 205 25.88 -8.95 68.77
C ALA A 205 24.73 -8.45 69.66
N LYS A 206 23.48 -8.45 69.15
CA LYS A 206 22.30 -8.08 69.94
C LYS A 206 22.00 -9.09 71.05
N GLU A 207 22.07 -10.39 70.77
CA GLU A 207 21.87 -11.44 71.79
C GLU A 207 22.93 -11.33 72.89
N SER A 208 24.22 -11.14 72.56
CA SER A 208 25.26 -10.93 73.58
C SER A 208 25.06 -9.65 74.42
N ALA A 209 24.45 -8.61 73.84
CA ALA A 209 24.13 -7.37 74.56
C ALA A 209 22.90 -7.52 75.47
N VAL A 210 21.96 -8.41 75.13
CA VAL A 210 20.82 -8.79 75.98
C VAL A 210 21.27 -9.73 77.09
N ASP A 211 22.16 -10.69 76.82
CA ASP A 211 22.77 -11.55 77.84
C ASP A 211 23.64 -10.75 78.82
N ALA A 212 24.37 -9.73 78.34
CA ALA A 212 25.08 -8.78 79.21
C ALA A 212 24.16 -7.87 80.06
N LYS A 213 22.89 -7.71 79.66
CA LYS A 213 21.85 -7.00 80.44
C LYS A 213 21.09 -7.92 81.39
N CYS A 214 20.75 -9.16 80.99
CA CYS A 214 20.15 -10.17 81.86
C CYS A 214 21.12 -10.63 82.99
N ALA A 215 22.44 -10.51 82.79
CA ALA A 215 23.42 -10.67 83.87
C ALA A 215 23.49 -9.47 84.85
N ARG A 216 22.83 -8.33 84.56
CA ARG A 216 22.75 -7.16 85.45
C ARG A 216 21.36 -6.92 86.05
N ASP A 217 20.30 -7.34 85.39
CA ASP A 217 18.94 -7.13 85.88
C ASP A 217 18.47 -8.30 86.77
N SER A 218 19.21 -8.52 87.87
CA SER A 218 18.73 -9.24 89.06
C SER A 218 18.61 -8.30 90.28
N VAL A 219 18.53 -6.97 90.10
CA VAL A 219 18.18 -6.03 91.17
C VAL A 219 17.40 -4.81 90.63
N ALA A 220 16.14 -4.73 91.09
CA ALA A 220 15.33 -3.54 91.35
C ALA A 220 14.61 -2.78 90.22
N THR A 221 13.29 -3.02 90.21
CA THR A 221 12.16 -2.12 89.91
C THR A 221 12.23 -0.74 90.60
N ALA A 222 11.85 0.35 89.91
CA ALA A 222 10.77 1.31 90.30
C ALA A 222 10.88 2.74 89.68
N GLN A 223 9.92 3.05 88.80
CA GLN A 223 8.99 4.22 88.75
C GLN A 223 9.39 5.73 88.74
N MET A 224 8.45 6.50 88.14
CA MET A 224 8.15 7.96 88.12
C MET A 224 8.87 8.77 87.00
N VAL A 225 8.22 9.30 85.95
CA VAL A 225 7.01 10.16 85.72
C VAL A 225 7.27 11.67 85.94
N ILE A 226 6.69 12.49 85.04
CA ILE A 226 6.50 13.97 84.98
C ILE A 226 7.56 14.72 84.14
N LYS A 227 7.30 15.67 83.21
CA LYS A 227 6.18 16.21 82.40
C LYS A 227 6.73 17.49 81.72
N ARG A 228 6.36 17.78 80.46
CA ARG A 228 6.09 19.11 79.82
C ARG A 228 6.11 18.92 78.29
N GLU A 229 4.98 18.91 77.56
CA GLU A 229 3.95 19.93 77.25
C GLU A 229 4.24 20.81 76.03
N SER A 230 3.33 20.71 75.05
CA SER A 230 2.65 21.76 74.25
C SER A 230 2.50 21.29 72.79
N ASN A 231 1.34 20.75 72.41
CA ASN A 231 0.10 21.43 71.97
C ASN A 231 0.32 22.35 70.77
N TYR A 232 -0.25 22.01 69.62
CA TYR A 232 -1.31 22.85 69.04
C TYR A 232 -2.07 22.12 67.93
N ASP A 233 -3.39 22.16 68.07
CA ASP A 233 -4.45 21.69 67.18
C ASP A 233 -5.18 22.95 66.71
N ALA A 234 -5.35 23.14 65.40
CA ALA A 234 -6.31 24.09 64.84
C ALA A 234 -6.53 23.85 63.33
N SER A 235 -7.74 23.40 63.04
CA SER A 235 -8.44 23.47 61.76
C SER A 235 -8.87 24.91 61.41
N THR A 236 -9.39 25.10 60.18
CA THR A 236 -10.15 26.24 59.58
C THR A 236 -9.27 27.21 58.76
N ASP A 237 -9.35 27.31 57.42
CA ASP A 237 -10.42 27.70 56.48
C ASP A 237 -10.58 29.24 56.31
N GLU A 238 -10.84 29.61 55.05
CA GLU A 238 -11.23 30.89 54.44
C GLU A 238 -10.18 31.80 53.75
N GLU A 239 -10.45 31.94 52.43
CA GLU A 239 -10.35 33.08 51.51
C GLU A 239 -9.45 34.29 51.83
N SER A 240 -8.65 34.73 50.84
CA SER A 240 -8.98 35.88 49.97
C SER A 240 -7.78 36.47 49.19
N GLU A 241 -8.07 36.80 47.93
CA GLU A 241 -7.53 37.89 47.09
C GLU A 241 -6.13 37.82 46.39
N ASN A 242 -6.25 37.78 45.05
CA ASN A 242 -5.34 38.21 43.96
C ASN A 242 -5.08 39.76 44.04
N PRO A 243 -4.36 40.47 43.14
CA PRO A 243 -3.56 40.07 41.96
C PRO A 243 -2.19 40.80 41.81
N ALA A 244 -1.38 40.39 40.82
CA ALA A 244 -0.89 41.30 39.75
C ALA A 244 0.35 40.76 38.99
N ARG A 245 0.16 40.65 37.65
CA ARG A 245 1.03 41.11 36.54
C ARG A 245 2.49 40.65 36.51
N ALA A 246 2.84 39.80 35.55
CA ALA A 246 3.46 40.19 34.25
C ALA A 246 4.98 39.90 34.31
N SER A 247 5.72 39.43 33.32
CA SER A 247 5.58 39.37 31.87
C SER A 247 6.50 38.24 31.35
N LEU A 248 6.13 37.59 30.24
CA LEU A 248 7.07 37.00 29.26
C LEU A 248 7.78 38.17 28.50
N PRO A 249 8.70 38.00 27.51
CA PRO A 249 9.03 36.80 26.73
C PRO A 249 10.49 36.70 26.21
N SER A 250 10.66 35.83 25.20
CA SER A 250 11.70 35.75 24.15
C SER A 250 12.89 34.83 24.48
N ALA A 251 13.49 34.08 23.56
CA ALA A 251 13.50 34.05 22.09
C ALA A 251 13.94 32.61 21.69
N LEU A 252 13.35 31.95 20.67
CA LEU A 252 13.68 32.02 19.23
C LEU A 252 14.76 31.00 18.79
N GLU A 253 14.45 30.33 17.66
CA GLU A 253 15.37 29.64 16.71
C GLU A 253 15.89 28.25 17.06
N ARG A 254 16.24 27.38 16.10
CA ARG A 254 15.84 27.03 14.71
C ARG A 254 16.80 25.89 14.35
N ARG A 255 16.31 24.95 13.52
CA ARG A 255 17.04 24.07 12.58
C ARG A 255 17.90 22.91 13.10
N ASP A 256 17.44 21.73 12.70
CA ASP A 256 18.10 20.72 11.86
C ASP A 256 19.57 20.36 12.13
N SER A 257 19.82 19.10 12.50
CA SER A 257 20.52 18.13 11.63
C SER A 257 20.83 16.79 12.33
N SER A 258 20.45 15.69 11.67
CA SER A 258 21.15 14.40 11.53
C SER A 258 21.79 13.65 12.72
N LEU A 259 21.30 12.41 12.87
CA LEU A 259 22.03 11.12 12.96
C LEU A 259 22.82 10.74 14.24
N LEU A 260 22.34 9.63 14.82
CA LEU A 260 23.04 8.61 15.62
C LEU A 260 23.42 8.96 17.08
N GLY A 261 22.66 8.42 18.03
CA GLY A 261 23.09 8.32 19.43
C GLY A 261 22.03 7.74 20.38
N SER A 262 22.12 6.43 20.65
CA SER A 262 21.65 5.70 21.85
C SER A 262 20.14 5.49 22.09
N PRO A 263 19.68 4.23 22.33
CA PRO A 263 18.42 3.98 23.02
C PRO A 263 18.68 3.80 24.52
N ASP A 264 18.40 4.84 25.31
CA ASP A 264 18.25 4.68 26.76
C ASP A 264 16.76 4.60 27.13
N ILE A 265 16.44 3.48 27.76
CA ILE A 265 15.13 3.03 28.22
C ILE A 265 14.81 3.79 29.52
N VAL A 266 13.65 4.46 29.55
CA VAL A 266 13.03 4.90 30.82
C VAL A 266 11.70 4.17 31.01
N ASP A 267 11.68 3.47 32.15
CA ASP A 267 10.64 2.72 32.86
C ASP A 267 9.22 3.35 32.85
N PRO A 268 8.16 2.60 32.47
CA PRO A 268 6.78 3.11 32.50
C PRO A 268 6.14 2.92 33.88
N ALA A 269 6.11 3.98 34.69
CA ALA A 269 5.31 4.04 35.92
C ALA A 269 3.78 4.07 35.62
N PRO A 270 2.93 3.48 36.49
CA PRO A 270 1.55 3.14 36.16
C PRO A 270 0.61 4.37 36.22
N ARG A 271 0.01 4.74 35.07
CA ARG A 271 -0.93 5.86 34.97
C ARG A 271 -2.38 5.44 35.21
N ARG A 272 -2.98 5.96 36.30
CA ARG A 272 -4.43 5.92 36.56
C ARG A 272 -5.19 6.80 35.56
N LYS A 273 -6.24 6.22 34.94
CA LYS A 273 -7.19 6.87 34.01
C LYS A 273 -7.94 8.03 34.68
N ARG A 274 -7.91 9.21 34.06
CA ARG A 274 -8.80 10.35 34.37
C ARG A 274 -9.78 10.56 33.22
N ARG A 275 -11.08 10.46 33.51
CA ARG A 275 -12.18 10.80 32.59
C ARG A 275 -12.09 12.27 32.19
N GLN A 276 -12.15 12.55 30.90
CA GLN A 276 -12.48 13.89 30.40
C GLN A 276 -13.90 13.88 29.82
N ARG A 277 -14.74 14.77 30.37
CA ARG A 277 -16.01 15.20 29.80
C ARG A 277 -15.69 16.20 28.70
N THR A 278 -16.13 15.95 27.47
CA THR A 278 -16.12 16.94 26.38
C THR A 278 -17.51 17.54 26.22
N ALA A 279 -17.57 18.86 26.30
CA ALA A 279 -18.73 19.67 25.96
C ALA A 279 -18.95 19.70 24.43
N LYS A 280 -20.22 19.69 24.01
CA LYS A 280 -20.67 19.93 22.64
C LYS A 280 -20.49 21.40 22.22
N PRO A 281 -20.44 21.67 20.91
CA PRO A 281 -21.31 22.70 20.35
C PRO A 281 -22.21 22.15 19.22
N ALA A 282 -23.22 22.95 18.88
CA ALA A 282 -24.44 22.61 18.17
C ALA A 282 -24.43 22.91 16.65
N GLY A 283 -25.34 22.22 15.92
CA GLY A 283 -25.91 22.56 14.60
C GLY A 283 -25.18 21.96 13.39
N THR A 284 -25.80 21.33 12.38
CA THR A 284 -27.19 21.44 11.89
C THR A 284 -27.54 20.25 10.98
N GLY A 285 -28.74 19.66 11.16
CA GLY A 285 -29.70 19.16 10.14
C GLY A 285 -29.39 18.05 9.10
N ALA A 286 -29.98 16.85 9.33
CA ALA A 286 -30.75 15.96 8.40
C ALA A 286 -30.08 15.38 7.13
N LYS A 287 -30.29 14.13 6.64
CA LYS A 287 -31.16 12.96 6.96
C LYS A 287 -30.66 11.74 6.14
N VAL A 288 -30.53 10.57 6.79
CA VAL A 288 -30.92 9.16 6.44
C VAL A 288 -31.17 8.84 4.94
N ALA A 289 -30.62 7.78 4.31
CA ALA A 289 -30.76 6.35 4.65
C ALA A 289 -29.64 5.43 4.08
N ALA A 290 -29.33 4.39 4.87
CA ALA A 290 -28.54 3.19 4.57
C ALA A 290 -29.21 2.31 3.49
N TYR A 291 -28.51 1.33 2.89
CA TYR A 291 -28.67 -0.12 3.10
C TYR A 291 -27.42 -0.86 2.56
N GLU A 292 -26.79 -1.68 3.41
CA GLU A 292 -25.81 -2.70 3.05
C GLU A 292 -26.53 -3.93 2.47
N ALA A 293 -25.97 -4.53 1.41
CA ALA A 293 -26.05 -5.97 1.12
C ALA A 293 -25.06 -6.32 0.01
N GLU A 294 -24.54 -7.56 0.05
CA GLU A 294 -23.70 -8.22 -0.96
C GLU A 294 -22.18 -8.04 -0.82
N GLN A 295 -21.70 -8.41 0.36
CA GLN A 295 -20.37 -8.95 0.57
C GLN A 295 -20.46 -10.49 0.62
N GLU A 296 -20.83 -11.12 -0.50
CA GLU A 296 -20.77 -12.57 -0.70
C GLU A 296 -20.78 -12.86 -2.20
N ASN A 297 -19.59 -12.89 -2.83
CA ASN A 297 -19.33 -13.59 -4.10
C ASN A 297 -17.85 -13.58 -4.54
N PHE A 298 -16.91 -13.20 -3.68
CA PHE A 298 -15.47 -13.16 -4.03
C PHE A 298 -14.72 -14.49 -3.77
N SER A 299 -15.44 -15.59 -3.59
CA SER A 299 -14.85 -16.92 -3.48
C SER A 299 -15.56 -17.86 -4.44
N LEU A 300 -15.18 -17.83 -5.72
CA LEU A 300 -15.26 -18.93 -6.70
C LEU A 300 -14.88 -18.42 -8.10
N ARG A 301 -13.58 -18.30 -8.38
CA ARG A 301 -12.96 -18.56 -9.72
C ARG A 301 -11.47 -18.19 -9.72
N CYS A 302 -10.68 -18.99 -9.02
CA CYS A 302 -9.27 -19.16 -9.34
C CYS A 302 -8.90 -20.60 -9.00
N SER A 303 -9.01 -21.48 -9.99
CA SER A 303 -8.39 -22.81 -9.95
C SER A 303 -7.35 -22.87 -11.07
N PRO A 304 -6.08 -23.22 -10.77
CA PRO A 304 -5.01 -23.29 -11.75
C PRO A 304 -5.07 -24.56 -12.59
N VAL A 305 -4.63 -24.45 -13.85
CA VAL A 305 -4.47 -25.56 -14.81
C VAL A 305 -3.31 -26.48 -14.35
N PRO A 306 -3.47 -27.81 -14.32
CA PRO A 306 -2.38 -28.72 -13.99
C PRO A 306 -1.55 -29.10 -15.23
N HIS A 307 -0.24 -28.85 -15.15
CA HIS A 307 0.76 -29.49 -16.00
C HIS A 307 1.02 -30.93 -15.53
N SER A 308 0.88 -31.93 -16.42
CA SER A 308 1.59 -33.22 -16.30
C SER A 308 1.91 -33.77 -17.69
N LYS A 309 3.17 -33.68 -18.09
CA LYS A 309 4.20 -34.75 -18.12
C LYS A 309 4.04 -35.74 -19.28
N LEU A 310 4.90 -35.53 -20.29
CA LEU A 310 5.32 -36.56 -21.22
C LEU A 310 5.81 -37.81 -20.47
N LYS A 311 5.35 -38.99 -20.90
CA LYS A 311 6.09 -40.24 -20.77
C LYS A 311 6.07 -40.99 -22.10
N LYS A 312 7.28 -41.20 -22.63
CA LYS A 312 7.64 -42.27 -23.57
C LYS A 312 7.35 -43.64 -22.94
N ASN A 313 6.97 -44.60 -23.77
CA ASN A 313 7.29 -46.06 -23.74
C ASN A 313 6.74 -46.61 -25.07
N MET A 314 7.53 -47.06 -26.06
CA MET A 314 8.26 -48.33 -26.20
C MET A 314 7.43 -49.61 -25.94
N LEU A 315 7.52 -50.52 -26.94
CA LEU A 315 6.90 -51.84 -27.15
C LEU A 315 5.42 -51.78 -27.58
N SER A 316 4.99 -52.37 -28.70
CA SER A 316 5.44 -53.56 -29.42
C SER A 316 5.33 -53.38 -30.94
#